data_AF-A0A8T3W2Z5-F1
#
_entry.id   AF-A0A8T3W2Z5-F1
#
_cell.length_a   1.000
_cell.length_b   1.000
_cell.length_c   1.000
_cell.angle_alpha   90.00
_cell.angle_beta   90.00
_cell.angle_gamma   90.00
#
_symmetry.space_group_name_H-M   'P 1'
#
loop_
_entity.id
_entity.type
_entity.pdbx_description
1 polymer ?
#
loop_
_entity_poly.entity_id
_entity_poly.type
_entity_poly.pdbx_seq_one_letter_code
_entity_poly.pdbx_strand_id
1 'polypeptide(L)'
;MKIPCEIIVWYILPIIRREIANELVNVHHMTQAEVARRFNVTDAAISQYLKKKRGDSAIIEESEAYAEFQASIRESARRIVVEDADFELELCRLCGTVRNSGLLNEVSLKQTGDTSANCNDMGCAIAPVKK
;
A
#
# COMPACT_ATOMS: atom_id res chain seq x y z
N MET A 1 8.82 8.29 18.17
CA MET A 1 8.45 8.84 16.85
C MET A 1 8.92 7.86 15.79
N LYS A 2 8.06 7.47 14.86
CA LYS A 2 8.46 6.77 13.62
C LYS A 2 8.57 7.83 12.53
N ILE A 3 9.63 7.81 11.73
CA ILE A 3 9.71 8.71 10.58
C ILE A 3 8.76 8.24 9.47
N PRO A 4 8.31 9.12 8.57
CA PRO A 4 7.31 8.77 7.55
C PRO A 4 7.71 7.58 6.67
N CYS A 5 9.00 7.46 6.33
CA CYS A 5 9.53 6.30 5.60
C CYS A 5 9.39 4.99 6.38
N GLU A 6 9.57 5.00 7.70
CA GLU A 6 9.33 3.82 8.53
C GLU A 6 7.85 3.45 8.53
N ILE A 7 6.95 4.43 8.62
CA ILE A 7 5.50 4.18 8.57
C ILE A 7 5.12 3.49 7.25
N ILE A 8 5.67 3.98 6.13
CA ILE A 8 5.46 3.36 4.82
C ILE A 8 5.95 1.91 4.81
N VAL A 9 7.17 1.66 5.27
CA VAL A 9 7.76 0.31 5.25
C VAL A 9 7.00 -0.66 6.16
N TRP A 10 6.58 -0.21 7.35
CA TRP A 10 5.96 -1.07 8.35
C TRP A 10 4.46 -1.29 8.14
N TYR A 11 3.75 -0.33 7.53
CA TYR A 11 2.29 -0.37 7.43
C TYR A 11 1.78 -0.32 5.99
N ILE A 12 2.30 0.58 5.16
CA ILE A 12 1.77 0.78 3.81
C ILE A 12 2.23 -0.31 2.84
N LEU A 13 3.54 -0.58 2.75
CA LEU A 13 4.08 -1.58 1.83
C LEU A 13 3.45 -2.97 2.05
N PRO A 14 3.30 -3.48 3.28
CA PRO A 14 2.64 -4.76 3.51
C PRO A 14 1.20 -4.77 3.03
N ILE A 15 0.46 -3.67 3.19
CA ILE A 15 -0.93 -3.57 2.73
C ILE A 15 -0.98 -3.54 1.20
N ILE A 16 -0.15 -2.74 0.54
CA ILE A 16 -0.10 -2.70 -0.94
C ILE A 16 0.19 -4.09 -1.51
N ARG A 17 1.22 -4.79 -1.01
CA ARG A 17 1.57 -6.13 -1.48
C ARG A 17 0.42 -7.11 -1.32
N ARG A 18 -0.31 -7.01 -0.19
CA ARG A 18 -1.49 -7.83 0.07
C ARG A 18 -2.61 -7.55 -0.91
N GLU A 19 -2.95 -6.29 -1.11
CA GLU A 19 -4.07 -5.89 -1.97
C GLU A 19 -3.82 -6.27 -3.44
N ILE A 20 -2.61 -6.05 -3.96
CA ILE A 20 -2.26 -6.48 -5.32
C ILE A 20 -2.31 -8.01 -5.42
N ALA A 21 -1.76 -8.75 -4.44
CA ALA A 21 -1.83 -10.21 -4.46
C ALA A 21 -3.27 -10.74 -4.42
N ASN A 22 -4.14 -10.13 -3.61
CA ASN A 22 -5.56 -10.46 -3.55
C ASN A 22 -6.26 -10.18 -4.89
N GLU A 23 -6.01 -9.04 -5.52
CA GLU A 23 -6.60 -8.68 -6.80
C GLU A 23 -6.15 -9.66 -7.90
N LEU A 24 -4.84 -9.94 -8.00
CA LEU A 24 -4.29 -10.85 -9.01
C LEU A 24 -4.83 -12.27 -8.87
N VAL A 25 -4.98 -12.77 -7.64
CA VAL A 25 -5.46 -14.15 -7.40
C VAL A 25 -6.98 -14.24 -7.55
N ASN A 26 -7.73 -13.35 -6.92
CA ASN A 26 -9.18 -13.50 -6.80
C ASN A 26 -9.94 -12.92 -8.00
N VAL A 27 -9.43 -11.86 -8.64
CA VAL A 27 -10.10 -11.17 -9.76
C VAL A 27 -9.48 -11.56 -11.09
N HIS A 28 -8.14 -11.63 -11.16
CA HIS A 28 -7.45 -12.04 -12.39
C HIS A 28 -7.14 -13.54 -12.47
N HIS A 29 -7.57 -14.32 -11.48
CA HIS A 29 -7.48 -15.79 -11.44
C HIS A 29 -6.05 -16.36 -11.60
N MET A 30 -5.03 -15.59 -11.23
CA MET A 30 -3.66 -16.08 -11.19
C MET A 30 -3.45 -17.05 -10.04
N THR A 31 -2.61 -18.05 -10.25
CA THR A 31 -2.16 -18.95 -9.17
C THR A 31 -1.20 -18.22 -8.23
N GLN A 32 -1.14 -18.65 -6.96
CA GLN A 32 -0.20 -18.07 -5.98
C GLN A 32 1.26 -18.17 -6.46
N ALA A 33 1.60 -19.24 -7.19
CA ALA A 33 2.94 -19.44 -7.73
C ALA A 33 3.28 -18.46 -8.88
N GLU A 34 2.31 -18.11 -9.73
CA GLU A 34 2.51 -17.08 -10.76
C GLU A 34 2.71 -15.70 -10.13
N VAL A 35 1.90 -15.36 -9.12
CA VAL A 35 2.05 -14.09 -8.39
C VAL A 35 3.38 -14.04 -7.65
N ALA A 36 3.81 -15.13 -7.01
CA ALA A 36 5.09 -15.20 -6.32
C ALA A 36 6.28 -14.93 -7.26
N ARG A 37 6.24 -15.51 -8.47
CA ARG A 37 7.25 -15.25 -9.51
C ARG A 37 7.25 -13.79 -9.93
N ARG A 38 6.08 -13.19 -10.19
CA ARG A 38 5.97 -11.77 -10.57
C ARG A 38 6.44 -10.82 -9.45
N PHE A 39 6.25 -11.19 -8.19
CA PHE A 39 6.64 -10.38 -7.03
C PHE A 39 8.09 -10.62 -6.60
N ASN A 40 8.77 -11.60 -7.21
CA ASN A 40 10.08 -12.08 -6.80
C ASN A 40 10.13 -12.47 -5.31
N VAL A 41 9.12 -13.20 -4.84
CA VAL A 41 9.01 -13.73 -3.47
C VAL A 41 8.67 -15.21 -3.47
N THR A 42 8.64 -15.83 -2.30
CA THR A 42 8.25 -17.24 -2.16
C THR A 42 6.73 -17.41 -2.22
N ASP A 43 6.26 -18.56 -2.68
CA ASP A 43 4.84 -18.95 -2.62
C ASP A 43 4.27 -18.83 -1.19
N ALA A 44 5.10 -19.14 -0.19
CA ALA A 44 4.77 -18.96 1.21
C ALA A 44 4.49 -17.50 1.58
N ALA A 45 5.24 -16.53 1.00
CA ALA A 45 4.99 -15.11 1.22
C ALA A 45 3.61 -14.70 0.65
N ILE A 46 3.27 -15.15 -0.56
CA ILE A 46 1.94 -14.89 -1.14
C ILE A 46 0.84 -15.53 -0.30
N SER A 47 1.01 -16.78 0.14
CA SER A 47 0.06 -17.44 1.03
C SER A 47 -0.16 -16.64 2.32
N GLN A 48 0.90 -16.06 2.90
CA GLN A 48 0.80 -15.20 4.08
C GLN A 48 0.10 -13.86 3.80
N TYR A 49 0.26 -13.29 2.61
CA TYR A 49 -0.47 -12.10 2.19
C TYR A 49 -1.98 -12.40 2.16
N LEU A 50 -2.37 -13.49 1.48
CA LEU A 50 -3.78 -13.88 1.32
C LEU A 50 -4.43 -14.29 2.66
N LYS A 51 -3.69 -14.93 3.58
CA LYS A 51 -4.20 -15.41 4.87
C LYS A 51 -4.40 -14.31 5.94
N LYS A 52 -4.14 -13.04 5.63
CA LYS A 52 -4.18 -11.88 6.55
C LYS A 52 -3.38 -12.10 7.85
N LYS A 53 -2.06 -11.82 7.83
CA LYS A 53 -1.28 -11.65 9.09
C LYS A 53 -0.32 -10.46 9.15
N ARG A 54 -0.35 -9.49 8.21
CA ARG A 54 0.38 -8.21 8.36
C ARG A 54 -0.40 -7.05 7.74
N GLY A 55 -0.45 -5.93 8.47
CA GLY A 55 -1.17 -4.72 8.10
C GLY A 55 -2.59 -4.72 8.66
N ASP A 56 -2.83 -3.89 9.66
CA ASP A 56 -4.16 -3.60 10.19
C ASP A 56 -4.92 -2.78 9.12
N SER A 57 -5.46 -3.49 8.13
CA SER A 57 -6.09 -2.85 6.98
C SER A 57 -7.36 -2.10 7.34
N ALA A 58 -7.93 -2.33 8.52
CA ALA A 58 -9.04 -1.57 9.06
C ALA A 58 -8.77 -0.06 9.01
N ILE A 59 -7.53 0.36 9.26
CA ILE A 59 -7.15 1.78 9.21
C ILE A 59 -7.34 2.38 7.81
N ILE A 60 -6.93 1.64 6.78
CA ILE A 60 -7.03 2.09 5.38
C ILE A 60 -8.46 1.90 4.86
N GLU A 61 -9.15 0.84 5.27
CA GLU A 61 -10.54 0.53 4.90
C GLU A 61 -11.54 1.59 5.41
N GLU A 62 -11.25 2.23 6.54
CA GLU A 62 -12.05 3.32 7.12
C GLU A 62 -11.71 4.71 6.55
N SER A 63 -10.67 4.83 5.72
CA SER A 63 -10.23 6.10 5.16
C SER A 63 -11.17 6.59 4.06
N GLU A 64 -11.37 7.91 3.97
CA GLU A 64 -12.05 8.53 2.82
C GLU A 64 -11.28 8.30 1.51
N ALA A 65 -9.94 8.16 1.59
CA ALA A 65 -9.07 7.86 0.45
C ALA A 65 -9.08 6.38 0.04
N TYR A 66 -9.82 5.51 0.75
CA TYR A 66 -9.84 4.08 0.48
C TYR A 66 -10.28 3.73 -0.95
N ALA A 67 -11.30 4.42 -1.45
CA ALA A 67 -11.85 4.16 -2.78
C ALA A 67 -10.82 4.45 -3.89
N GLU A 68 -10.07 5.55 -3.76
CA GLU A 68 -9.00 5.93 -4.68
C GLU A 68 -7.81 4.97 -4.58
N PHE A 69 -7.45 4.57 -3.36
CA PHE A 69 -6.41 3.57 -3.13
C PHE A 69 -6.76 2.24 -3.81
N GLN A 70 -7.98 1.73 -3.60
CA GLN A 70 -8.47 0.51 -4.23
C GLN A 70 -8.55 0.63 -5.75
N ALA A 71 -8.96 1.78 -6.30
CA ALA A 71 -8.92 2.01 -7.75
C ALA A 71 -7.48 1.94 -8.29
N SER A 72 -6.51 2.50 -7.56
CA SER A 72 -5.10 2.44 -7.93
C SER A 72 -4.54 1.02 -7.90
N ILE A 73 -4.93 0.20 -6.90
CA ILE A 73 -4.58 -1.23 -6.82
C ILE A 73 -5.10 -1.98 -8.05
N ARG A 74 -6.40 -1.82 -8.37
CA ARG A 74 -7.01 -2.48 -9.54
C ARG A 74 -6.31 -2.11 -10.83
N GLU A 75 -5.97 -0.83 -11.00
CA GLU A 75 -5.24 -0.39 -12.19
C GLU A 75 -3.84 -1.01 -12.26
N SER A 76 -3.09 -1.05 -11.14
CA SER A 76 -1.79 -1.73 -11.12
C SER A 76 -1.90 -3.23 -11.43
N ALA A 77 -2.88 -3.92 -10.86
CA ALA A 77 -3.11 -5.34 -11.14
C ALA A 77 -3.45 -5.57 -12.62
N ARG A 78 -4.33 -4.74 -13.20
CA ARG A 78 -4.65 -4.76 -14.64
C ARG A 78 -3.39 -4.57 -15.49
N ARG A 79 -2.54 -3.60 -15.17
CA ARG A 79 -1.29 -3.34 -15.91
C ARG A 79 -0.30 -4.49 -15.81
N ILE A 80 -0.16 -5.11 -14.64
CA ILE A 80 0.66 -6.32 -14.46
C ILE A 80 0.16 -7.47 -15.35
N VAL A 81 -1.15 -7.63 -15.49
CA VAL A 81 -1.74 -8.73 -16.25
C VAL A 81 -1.77 -8.47 -17.76
N VAL A 82 -2.15 -7.27 -18.18
CA VAL A 82 -2.41 -6.92 -19.59
C VAL A 82 -1.18 -6.36 -20.29
N GLU A 83 -0.40 -5.53 -19.60
CA GLU A 83 0.76 -4.82 -20.15
C GLU A 83 2.08 -5.47 -19.74
N ASP A 84 2.03 -6.57 -18.98
CA ASP A 84 3.19 -7.25 -18.38
C ASP A 84 4.07 -6.28 -17.56
N ALA A 85 3.44 -5.30 -16.90
CA ALA A 85 4.16 -4.31 -16.11
C ALA A 85 4.91 -4.96 -14.94
N ASP A 86 6.12 -4.45 -14.69
CA ASP A 86 6.98 -4.85 -13.58
C ASP A 86 6.33 -4.50 -12.23
N PHE A 87 6.32 -5.47 -11.32
CA PHE A 87 5.64 -5.33 -10.03
C PHE A 87 6.33 -4.29 -9.15
N GLU A 88 7.66 -4.25 -9.14
CA GLU A 88 8.44 -3.30 -8.37
C GLU A 88 8.15 -1.85 -8.81
N LEU A 89 7.99 -1.62 -10.11
CA LEU A 89 7.57 -0.31 -10.64
C LEU A 89 6.15 0.07 -10.21
N GLU A 90 5.21 -0.86 -10.28
CA GLU A 90 3.83 -0.62 -9.82
C GLU A 90 3.76 -0.37 -8.30
N LEU A 91 4.57 -1.10 -7.52
CA LEU A 91 4.69 -0.89 -6.09
C LEU A 91 5.20 0.51 -5.78
N CYS A 92 6.22 1.00 -6.49
CA CYS A 92 6.71 2.36 -6.37
C CYS A 92 5.65 3.41 -6.75
N ARG A 93 4.92 3.19 -7.84
CA ARG A 93 3.82 4.08 -8.27
C ARG A 93 2.76 4.21 -7.19
N LEU A 94 2.32 3.08 -6.61
CA LEU A 94 1.33 3.04 -5.54
C LEU A 94 1.82 3.69 -4.26
N CYS A 95 3.11 3.53 -3.92
CA CYS A 95 3.70 4.28 -2.81
C CYS A 95 3.63 5.78 -3.02
N GLY A 96 3.87 6.26 -4.25
CA GLY A 96 3.70 7.66 -4.64
C GLY A 96 2.27 8.13 -4.48
N THR A 97 1.28 7.35 -4.93
CA THR A 97 -0.15 7.64 -4.71
C THR A 97 -0.46 7.78 -3.23
N VAL A 98 -0.01 6.85 -2.39
CA VAL A 98 -0.28 6.90 -0.95
C VAL A 98 0.36 8.12 -0.29
N ARG A 99 1.60 8.49 -0.67
CA ARG A 99 2.28 9.70 -0.15
C ARG A 99 1.55 10.99 -0.51
N ASN A 100 1.04 11.08 -1.74
CA ASN A 100 0.35 12.27 -2.23
C ASN A 100 -1.14 12.29 -1.84
N SER A 101 -1.64 11.21 -1.25
CA SER A 101 -2.97 11.11 -0.66
C SER A 101 -2.95 11.45 0.83
N GLY A 102 -4.10 11.80 1.40
CA GLY A 102 -4.27 11.95 2.85
C GLY A 102 -4.03 10.65 3.65
N LEU A 103 -3.94 9.50 2.97
CA LEU A 103 -3.88 8.17 3.60
C LEU A 103 -2.64 7.96 4.48
N LEU A 104 -1.48 8.50 4.08
CA LEU A 104 -0.27 8.38 4.90
C LEU A 104 -0.41 9.13 6.24
N ASN A 105 -1.06 10.29 6.24
CA ASN A 105 -1.32 11.08 7.45
C ASN A 105 -2.27 10.33 8.39
N GLU A 106 -3.33 9.73 7.86
CA GLU A 106 -4.30 8.95 8.65
C GLU A 106 -3.67 7.72 9.30
N VAL A 107 -2.83 6.99 8.56
CA VAL A 107 -2.11 5.83 9.08
C VAL A 107 -1.10 6.24 10.16
N SER A 108 -0.42 7.38 9.96
CA SER A 108 0.54 7.92 10.93
C SER A 108 -0.15 8.33 12.24
N LEU A 109 -1.30 9.00 12.13
CA LEU A 109 -2.12 9.44 13.25
C LEU A 109 -2.59 8.28 14.13
N LYS A 110 -3.22 7.25 13.53
CA LYS A 110 -3.75 6.12 14.27
C LYS A 110 -2.66 5.25 14.92
N GLN A 111 -1.45 5.20 14.34
CA GLN A 111 -0.35 4.35 14.83
C GLN A 111 0.59 5.03 15.82
N THR A 112 0.73 6.36 15.77
CA THR A 112 1.72 7.09 16.59
C THR A 112 1.15 8.21 17.44
N GLY A 113 -0.11 8.61 17.22
CA GLY A 113 -0.74 9.73 17.93
C GLY A 113 -0.14 11.10 17.59
N ASP A 114 0.71 11.18 16.57
CA ASP A 114 1.43 12.40 16.16
C ASP A 114 1.12 12.75 14.69
N THR A 115 0.88 14.03 14.41
CA THR A 115 0.47 14.57 13.09
C THR A 115 1.64 14.99 12.20
N SER A 116 2.88 14.72 12.60
CA SER A 116 4.08 15.30 11.97
C SER A 116 4.48 14.73 10.60
N ALA A 117 3.63 13.93 9.94
CA ALA A 117 3.99 13.18 8.72
C ALA A 117 3.48 13.80 7.41
N ASN A 118 3.43 15.12 7.27
CA ASN A 118 3.11 15.74 5.98
C ASN A 118 4.33 15.69 5.05
N CYS A 119 4.58 14.51 4.47
CA CYS A 119 5.65 14.28 3.50
C CYS A 119 5.12 14.42 2.07
N ASN A 120 5.00 15.66 1.59
CA ASN A 120 5.02 15.92 0.15
C ASN A 120 6.48 16.09 -0.30
N ASP A 121 6.77 15.74 -1.56
CA ASP A 121 8.11 15.77 -2.20
C ASP A 121 8.78 17.18 -2.24
N MET A 122 8.19 18.21 -1.62
CA MET A 122 8.77 19.56 -1.44
C MET A 122 9.17 19.90 0.00
N GLY A 123 9.24 18.92 0.90
CA GLY A 123 9.74 19.12 2.26
C GLY A 123 8.65 19.05 3.32
N CYS A 124 9.10 18.72 4.53
CA CYS A 124 8.26 18.49 5.70
C CYS A 124 7.69 19.81 6.21
N ALA A 125 6.52 20.22 5.71
CA ALA A 125 5.83 21.39 6.22
C ALA A 125 4.99 20.97 7.44
N ILE A 126 5.46 21.37 8.62
CA ILE A 126 4.73 21.22 9.88
C ILE A 126 3.51 22.15 9.82
N ALA A 127 2.34 21.61 9.52
CA ALA A 127 1.09 22.36 9.66
C ALA A 127 0.74 22.44 11.16
N PRO A 128 0.53 23.65 11.74
CA PRO A 128 0.20 23.76 13.14
C PRO A 128 -1.25 23.28 13.38
N VAL A 129 -1.41 22.39 14.35
CA VAL A 129 -2.72 21.95 14.84
C VAL A 129 -3.43 23.15 15.47
N LYS A 130 -4.61 23.52 14.96
CA LYS A 130 -5.54 24.42 15.67
C LYS A 130 -6.10 23.64 16.86
N LYS A 131 -5.86 24.19 18.06
CA LYS A 131 -6.40 23.73 19.35
C LYS A 131 -7.92 23.73 19.37
#